data_AF-A0A8X6GHY3-F1
#
_entry.id   AF-A0A8X6GHY3-F1
#
_cell.length_a   1.000
_cell.length_b   1.000
_cell.length_c   1.000
_cell.angle_alpha   90.00
_cell.angle_beta   90.00
_cell.angle_gamma   90.00
#
_symmetry.space_group_name_H-M   'P 1'
#
loop_
_entity.id
_entity.type
_entity.pdbx_description
1 polymer ?
#
loop_
_entity_poly.entity_id
_entity_poly.type
_entity_poly.pdbx_seq_one_letter_code
_entity_poly.pdbx_strand_id
1 'polypeptide(L)' 'MESGTPNITDNELEKIQKKYGDLKGELIFINLVKGSNKLGLSLAGNKDRTKMSVFVCGMHPKGLAAKDGRFKIGDELLE' A
#
# COMPACT_ATOMS: atom_id res chain seq x y z
N MET A 1 21.56 8.00 -1.17
CA MET A 1 20.92 6.67 -1.26
C MET A 1 19.56 6.92 -1.87
N GLU A 2 19.43 6.71 -3.18
CA GLU A 2 18.20 7.00 -3.91
C GLU A 2 17.09 6.11 -3.36
N SER A 3 16.14 6.73 -2.65
CA SER A 3 14.85 6.13 -2.38
C SER A 3 14.25 5.76 -3.73
N GLY A 4 14.13 4.46 -4.02
CA GLY A 4 13.51 3.94 -5.24
C GLY A 4 12.06 4.41 -5.32
N THR A 5 11.85 5.62 -5.84
CA THR A 5 10.57 6.04 -6.37
C THR A 5 10.27 5.12 -7.55
N PRO A 6 9.07 4.55 -7.61
CA PRO A 6 8.66 3.82 -8.80
C PRO A 6 8.89 4.69 -10.06
N ASN A 7 9.35 4.10 -11.16
CA ASN A 7 9.15 4.71 -12.48
C ASN A 7 7.67 4.54 -12.84
N ILE A 8 6.77 5.22 -12.12
CA ILE A 8 5.38 5.37 -12.59
C ILE A 8 5.43 6.39 -13.71
N THR A 9 4.88 6.05 -14.86
CA THR A 9 4.76 7.01 -15.96
C THR A 9 3.73 8.09 -15.61
N ASP A 10 3.88 9.30 -16.14
CA ASP A 10 2.91 10.38 -15.90
C ASP A 10 1.46 9.97 -16.23
N ASN A 11 1.30 9.12 -17.26
CA ASN A 11 0.00 8.58 -17.67
C ASN A 11 -0.60 7.61 -16.63
N GLU A 12 0.22 6.82 -15.94
CA GLU A 12 -0.25 5.94 -14.86
C GLU A 12 -0.62 6.75 -13.61
N LEU A 13 0.16 7.78 -13.27
CA LEU A 13 -0.19 8.71 -12.20
C LEU A 13 -1.52 9.41 -12.47
N GLU A 14 -1.74 9.88 -13.70
CA GLU A 14 -2.99 10.54 -14.09
C GLU A 14 -4.20 9.58 -13.96
N LYS A 15 -4.05 8.31 -14.37
CA LYS A 15 -5.09 7.29 -14.22
C LYS A 15 -5.42 7.01 -12.76
N ILE A 16 -4.40 6.88 -11.91
CA ILE A 16 -4.60 6.62 -10.49
C ILE A 16 -5.24 7.82 -9.81
N GLN A 17 -4.78 9.04 -10.11
CA GLN A 17 -5.39 10.26 -9.57
C GLN A 17 -6.86 10.39 -10.00
N LYS A 18 -7.19 10.06 -11.25
CA LYS A 18 -8.59 10.03 -11.72
C LYS A 18 -9.44 8.96 -11.02
N LYS A 19 -8.84 7.82 -10.66
CA LYS A 19 -9.56 6.69 -10.07
C LYS A 19 -9.75 6.82 -8.55
N TYR A 20 -8.75 7.37 -7.86
CA TYR A 20 -8.67 7.38 -6.40
C TYR A 20 -8.52 8.77 -5.78
N GLY A 21 -8.44 9.83 -6.59
CA GLY A 21 -8.21 11.20 -6.10
C GLY A 21 -9.30 11.77 -5.20
N ASP A 22 -10.51 11.20 -5.26
CA ASP A 22 -11.64 11.58 -4.40
C ASP A 22 -11.66 10.81 -3.08
N LEU A 23 -10.77 9.83 -2.88
CA LEU A 23 -10.64 9.12 -1.62
C LEU A 23 -10.06 10.03 -0.55
N LYS A 24 -10.53 9.88 0.68
CA LYS A 24 -9.97 10.60 1.83
C LYS A 24 -8.64 9.98 2.21
N GLY A 25 -7.59 10.79 2.25
CA GLY A 25 -6.26 10.38 2.67
C GLY A 25 -5.18 10.82 1.70
N GLU A 26 -3.97 10.32 1.90
CA GLU A 26 -2.85 10.51 0.98
C GLU A 26 -2.68 9.24 0.15
N LEU A 27 -2.61 9.39 -1.18
CA LEU A 27 -2.28 8.29 -2.07
C LEU A 27 -0.77 8.07 -2.05
N ILE A 28 -0.36 6.88 -1.62
CA ILE A 28 1.05 6.50 -1.49
C ILE A 28 1.32 5.29 -2.38
N PHE A 29 2.37 5.38 -3.19
CA PHE A 29 2.87 4.27 -3.98
C PHE A 29 4.07 3.61 -3.32
N ILE A 30 3.95 2.31 -3.08
CA ILE A 30 5.01 1.54 -2.46
C ILE A 30 5.38 0.38 -3.36
N ASN A 31 6.58 0.48 -3.93
CA ASN A 31 7.23 -0.67 -4.58
C ASN A 31 8.10 -1.41 -3.58
N LEU A 32 7.86 -2.71 -3.46
CA LEU A 32 8.70 -3.62 -2.70
C LEU A 32 9.35 -4.64 -3.63
N VAL A 33 10.66 -4.80 -3.51
CA VAL A 33 11.39 -5.87 -4.18
C VAL A 33 11.09 -7.18 -3.47
N LYS A 34 10.49 -8.14 -4.18
CA LYS A 34 10.20 -9.47 -3.64
C LYS A 34 11.51 -10.25 -3.47
N GLY A 35 11.96 -10.37 -2.22
CA GLY A 35 13.05 -11.28 -1.84
C GLY A 35 12.55 -12.67 -1.47
N SER A 36 13.37 -13.43 -0.73
CA SER A 36 12.97 -14.71 -0.13
C SER A 36 11.95 -14.57 1.01
N ASN A 37 11.85 -13.37 1.59
CA ASN A 37 10.92 -13.06 2.67
C ASN A 37 9.52 -12.70 2.13
N LYS A 38 8.48 -13.11 2.85
CA LYS A 38 7.10 -12.65 2.60
C LYS A 38 6.96 -11.15 2.93
N LEU A 39 5.95 -10.49 2.34
CA LEU A 39 5.63 -9.08 2.62
C LEU A 39 5.46 -8.82 4.12
N GLY A 40 4.79 -9.75 4.82
CA GLY A 40 4.59 -9.66 6.27
C GLY A 40 3.48 -8.69 6.68
N LEU A 41 2.49 -8.47 5.81
CA LEU A 41 1.28 -7.71 6.12
C LEU A 41 0.18 -8.65 6.64
N SER A 42 -0.51 -8.21 7.69
CA SER A 42 -1.79 -8.77 8.14
C SER A 42 -2.91 -7.84 7.71
N LEU A 43 -3.97 -8.42 7.12
CA LEU A 43 -5.04 -7.67 6.49
C LEU A 43 -6.37 -7.89 7.21
N ALA A 44 -7.18 -6.84 7.27
CA ALA A 44 -8.56 -6.88 7.74
C ALA A 44 -9.49 -6.34 6.67
N GLY A 45 -10.68 -6.94 6.55
CA GLY A 45 -11.75 -6.39 5.72
C GLY A 45 -12.52 -5.28 6.44
N ASN A 46 -13.33 -4.55 5.69
CA ASN A 46 -14.22 -3.54 6.26
C ASN A 46 -15.26 -4.15 7.20
N LYS A 47 -15.63 -3.40 8.25
CA LYS A 47 -16.77 -3.74 9.12
C LYS A 47 -18.09 -3.76 8.33
N ASP A 48 -18.24 -2.85 7.40
CA ASP A 48 -19.33 -2.84 6.44
C ASP A 48 -19.02 -3.84 5.31
N ARG A 49 -19.71 -4.98 5.34
CA ARG A 49 -19.51 -6.08 4.39
C ARG A 49 -19.89 -5.75 2.95
N THR A 50 -20.58 -4.63 2.72
CA THR A 50 -20.88 -4.16 1.36
C THR A 50 -19.68 -3.47 0.71
N LYS A 51 -18.70 -3.03 1.51
CA LYS A 51 -17.48 -2.38 1.04
C LYS A 51 -16.35 -3.39 0.93
N MET A 52 -15.84 -3.58 -0.29
CA MET A 52 -14.67 -4.43 -0.56
C MET A 52 -13.37 -3.65 -0.35
N SER A 53 -13.16 -3.13 0.86
CA SER A 53 -11.91 -2.47 1.27
C SER A 53 -11.09 -3.37 2.18
N VAL A 54 -9.78 -3.25 2.06
CA VAL A 54 -8.79 -4.06 2.76
C VAL A 54 -7.81 -3.14 3.46
N PHE A 55 -7.60 -3.35 4.75
CA PHE A 55 -6.77 -2.50 5.58
C PHE A 55 -5.61 -3.28 6.20
N VAL A 56 -4.47 -2.62 6.37
CA VAL A 56 -3.35 -3.15 7.12
C VAL A 56 -3.70 -3.13 8.61
N CYS A 57 -3.88 -4.30 9.23
CA CYS A 57 -4.19 -4.43 10.65
C CYS A 57 -3.00 -4.91 11.50
N GLY A 58 -1.92 -5.36 10.85
CA GLY A 58 -0.72 -5.83 11.52
C GLY A 58 0.45 -5.94 10.55
N MET A 59 1.67 -5.91 11.10
CA MET A 59 2.90 -6.14 10.35
C MET A 59 3.82 -7.07 11.14
N HIS A 60 4.38 -8.07 10.46
CA HIS A 60 5.40 -8.92 11.04
C HIS A 60 6.72 -8.12 11.16
N PRO A 61 7.32 -7.99 12.36
CA PRO A 61 8.49 -7.12 12.57
C PRO A 61 9.70 -7.45 11.69
N LYS A 62 9.84 -8.71 11.26
CA LYS A 62 10.91 -9.17 10.36
C LYS A 62 10.50 -9.22 8.88
N GLY A 63 9.26 -8.86 8.55
CA GLY A 63 8.72 -8.85 7.19
C GLY A 63 9.23 -7.68 6.34
N LEU A 64 9.05 -7.76 5.03
CA LEU A 64 9.52 -6.72 4.11
C LEU A 64 8.83 -5.38 4.34
N ALA A 65 7.51 -5.37 4.56
CA ALA A 65 6.74 -4.14 4.79
C ALA A 65 7.20 -3.39 6.05
N ALA A 66 7.46 -4.12 7.14
CA ALA A 66 7.96 -3.52 8.38
C ALA A 66 9.38 -2.96 8.24
N LYS A 67 10.25 -3.64 7.47
CA LYS A 67 11.62 -3.19 7.20
C LYS A 67 11.66 -1.98 6.27
N ASP A 68 10.74 -1.91 5.31
CA ASP A 68 10.57 -0.78 4.41
C ASP A 68 10.06 0.47 5.17
N GLY A 69 9.16 0.27 6.13
CA GLY A 69 8.75 1.30 7.10
C GLY A 69 7.77 2.36 6.58
N ARG A 70 7.47 2.36 5.27
CA ARG A 70 6.49 3.27 4.66
C ARG A 70 5.05 2.87 4.99
N PHE A 71 4.74 1.58 5.08
CA PHE A 71 3.42 1.09 5.51
C PHE A 71 3.11 1.47 6.96
N LYS A 72 1.84 1.75 7.24
CA LYS A 72 1.27 1.99 8.57
C LYS A 72 0.05 1.11 8.82
N ILE A 73 -0.23 0.87 10.11
CA ILE A 73 -1.48 0.24 10.52
C ILE A 73 -2.63 1.21 10.21
N GLY A 74 -3.66 0.72 9.54
CA GLY A 74 -4.81 1.51 9.09
C GLY A 74 -4.77 1.90 7.61
N ASP A 75 -3.64 1.71 6.91
CA ASP A 75 -3.55 1.96 5.47
C ASP A 75 -4.54 1.08 4.70
N GLU A 76 -5.23 1.66 3.73
CA GLU A 76 -6.11 0.96 2.80
C GLU A 76 -5.35 0.54 1.55
N LEU A 77 -5.41 -0.74 1.20
CA LEU A 77 -4.80 -1.28 0.00
C LEU A 77 -5.77 -1.16 -1.17
N LEU A 78 -5.29 -0.55 -2.26
CA LEU A 78 -6.09 -0.30 -3.47
C LEU A 78 -5.72 -1.27 -4.60
N GLU A 79 -4.45 -1.31 -5.01
CA GLU A 79 -3.90 -2.16 -6.08
C GLU A 79 -2.48 -2.65 -5.76
#